data_AF-A0A3M1JT00-F1
#
_entry.id   AF-A0A3M1JT00-F1
#
_cell.length_a   1.000
_cell.length_b   1.000
_cell.length_c   1.000
_cell.angle_alpha   90.00
_cell.angle_beta   90.00
_cell.angle_gamma   90.00
#
_symmetry.space_group_name_H-M   'P 1'
#
loop_
_entity.id
_entity.type
_entity.pdbx_description
1 polymer ?
#
loop_
_entity_poly.entity_id
_entity_poly.type
_entity_poly.pdbx_seq_one_letter_code
_entity_poly.pdbx_strand_id
1 'polypeptide(L)'
;MPATTMASGPIRSGSNRRVRWSLTMSEALTVSGAPNPLRGEVAITLGGRAQVMRPTFAAIMEIEAELGGVVPLARRAAKGEFGLRDLTVVIRAGLNGAGGDETLEDVGALVLEAGVANVTAPVRDFLTNVLNGLSGT
;
A
#
# COMPACT_ATOMS: atom_id res chain seq x y z
N MET A 1 48.19 12.36 -40.06
CA MET A 1 46.94 11.95 -39.40
C MET A 1 46.80 10.44 -39.52
N PRO A 2 46.81 9.64 -38.44
CA PRO A 2 46.22 8.32 -38.46
C PRO A 2 44.87 8.31 -37.72
N ALA A 3 43.93 7.57 -38.29
CA ALA A 3 42.58 7.35 -37.78
C ALA A 3 42.60 6.46 -36.52
N THR A 4 41.85 6.86 -35.50
CA THR A 4 41.59 6.04 -34.31
C THR A 4 40.33 5.19 -34.52
N THR A 5 40.54 3.89 -34.39
CA THR A 5 39.57 2.79 -34.39
C THR A 5 39.00 2.55 -32.97
N MET A 6 37.69 2.30 -32.91
CA MET A 6 36.86 1.61 -31.90
C MET A 6 36.85 2.07 -30.42
N ALA A 7 35.63 2.28 -29.91
CA ALA A 7 35.08 1.48 -28.80
C ALA A 7 33.55 1.61 -28.74
N SER A 8 32.84 0.53 -29.09
CA SER A 8 31.44 0.30 -28.74
C SER A 8 31.33 0.15 -27.21
N GLY A 9 30.67 1.11 -26.55
CA GLY A 9 30.21 0.93 -25.17
C GLY A 9 28.83 0.27 -25.16
N PRO A 10 28.55 -0.72 -24.29
CA PRO A 10 27.24 -1.33 -24.25
C PRO A 10 26.36 -0.74 -23.12
N ILE A 11 25.04 -0.90 -23.31
CA ILE A 11 23.94 -1.10 -22.35
C ILE A 11 23.60 -0.05 -21.26
N ARG A 12 22.34 0.43 -21.33
CA ARG A 12 21.41 0.40 -20.19
C ARG A 12 20.04 -0.15 -20.60
N SER A 13 19.89 -1.45 -20.39
CA SER A 13 18.60 -2.16 -20.29
C SER A 13 18.32 -2.41 -18.80
N GLY A 14 17.06 -2.20 -18.38
CA GLY A 14 16.41 -2.87 -17.24
C GLY A 14 16.79 -2.40 -15.83
N SER A 15 15.90 -1.65 -15.16
CA SER A 15 15.83 -1.64 -13.70
C SER A 15 14.69 -2.54 -13.21
N ASN A 16 14.81 -3.84 -13.48
CA ASN A 16 14.11 -4.85 -12.69
C ASN A 16 14.83 -4.95 -11.34
N ARG A 17 14.44 -4.10 -10.38
CA ARG A 17 14.97 -4.18 -9.02
C ARG A 17 14.25 -5.31 -8.29
N ARG A 18 14.85 -6.50 -8.43
CA ARG A 18 14.70 -7.62 -7.50
C ARG A 18 14.80 -7.12 -6.06
N VAL A 19 13.69 -7.25 -5.35
CA VAL A 19 13.54 -7.11 -3.90
C VAL A 19 14.69 -7.82 -3.19
N ARG A 20 15.53 -7.01 -2.52
CA ARG A 20 16.72 -7.46 -1.81
C ARG A 20 16.33 -7.79 -0.36
N TRP A 21 15.85 -9.00 -0.13
CA TRP A 21 15.72 -9.56 1.22
C TRP A 21 16.93 -10.44 1.51
N SER A 22 18.07 -9.84 1.84
CA SER A 22 19.21 -10.55 2.44
C SER A 22 19.18 -10.34 3.95
N LEU A 23 18.81 -11.39 4.69
CA LEU A 23 18.91 -11.43 6.15
C LEU A 23 20.37 -11.26 6.60
N THR A 24 20.59 -10.32 7.50
CA THR A 24 21.48 -10.52 8.65
C THR A 24 20.64 -10.29 9.90
N MET A 25 20.44 -11.35 10.68
CA MET A 25 19.81 -11.33 12.00
C MET A 25 20.62 -10.44 12.94
N SER A 26 20.05 -9.32 13.37
CA SER A 26 20.05 -8.75 14.74
C SER A 26 19.64 -7.27 14.67
N GLU A 27 18.63 -6.88 15.47
CA GLU A 27 18.12 -5.51 15.69
C GLU A 27 17.35 -4.80 14.56
N ALA A 28 16.14 -5.30 14.29
CA ALA A 28 15.01 -4.41 14.05
C ALA A 28 13.75 -5.11 14.60
N LEU A 29 13.10 -4.52 15.61
CA LEU A 29 11.81 -4.98 16.14
C LEU A 29 10.76 -4.91 15.01
N THR A 30 10.70 -5.95 14.19
CA THR A 30 9.69 -6.12 13.16
C THR A 30 8.44 -6.56 13.88
N VAL A 31 7.55 -5.62 14.21
CA VAL A 31 6.16 -5.98 14.51
C VAL A 31 5.55 -6.43 13.19
N SER A 32 5.84 -7.67 12.79
CA SER A 32 4.99 -8.46 11.91
C SER A 32 4.13 -9.35 12.82
N GLY A 33 3.38 -8.68 13.69
CA GLY A 33 2.35 -9.27 14.54
C GLY A 33 0.99 -8.83 14.04
N ALA A 34 -0.07 -9.54 14.43
CA ALA A 34 -1.46 -9.20 14.15
C ALA A 34 -1.75 -7.67 14.22
N PRO A 35 -2.68 -7.15 13.41
CA PRO A 35 -3.01 -5.73 13.40
C PRO A 35 -3.32 -5.22 14.81
N ASN A 36 -2.74 -4.08 15.19
CA ASN A 36 -2.98 -3.45 16.48
C ASN A 36 -4.25 -2.59 16.46
N PRO A 37 -5.34 -2.99 17.16
CA PRO A 37 -6.59 -2.24 17.16
C PRO A 37 -6.46 -0.85 17.79
N LEU A 38 -5.54 -0.65 18.75
CA LEU A 38 -5.26 0.66 19.35
C LEU A 38 -4.62 1.66 18.36
N ARG A 39 -4.14 1.16 17.22
CA ARG A 39 -3.60 1.97 16.12
C ARG A 39 -4.57 2.03 14.94
N GLY A 40 -5.77 1.45 15.08
CA GLY A 40 -6.74 1.25 13.99
C GLY A 40 -6.18 0.44 12.83
N GLU A 41 -5.15 -0.38 13.06
CA GLU A 41 -4.54 -1.19 12.02
C GLU A 41 -5.52 -2.26 11.52
N VAL A 42 -5.46 -2.53 10.22
CA VAL A 42 -6.30 -3.53 9.56
C VAL A 42 -5.41 -4.47 8.77
N ALA A 43 -5.63 -5.78 8.93
CA ALA A 43 -4.95 -6.77 8.11
C ALA A 43 -5.54 -6.84 6.71
N ILE A 44 -4.70 -7.00 5.70
CA ILE A 44 -5.08 -7.24 4.32
C ILE A 44 -4.16 -8.30 3.71
N THR A 45 -4.69 -9.17 2.86
CA THR A 45 -3.88 -10.19 2.17
C THR A 45 -3.65 -9.75 0.72
N LEU A 46 -2.38 -9.55 0.37
CA LEU A 46 -1.93 -9.11 -0.97
C LEU A 46 -0.72 -9.96 -1.37
N GLY A 47 -0.66 -10.40 -2.63
CA GLY A 47 0.43 -11.25 -3.14
C GLY A 47 0.66 -12.53 -2.29
N GLY A 48 -0.43 -13.11 -1.77
CA GLY A 48 -0.39 -14.28 -0.89
C GLY A 48 0.18 -14.03 0.52
N ARG A 49 0.38 -12.76 0.92
CA ARG A 49 0.98 -12.39 2.22
C ARG A 49 0.04 -11.49 3.01
N ALA A 50 -0.03 -11.73 4.32
CA ALA A 50 -0.69 -10.80 5.22
C ALA A 50 0.17 -9.53 5.39
N GLN A 51 -0.43 -8.38 5.11
CA GLN A 51 0.11 -7.05 5.31
C GLN A 51 -0.82 -6.27 6.26
N VAL A 52 -0.35 -5.12 6.73
CA VAL A 52 -1.10 -4.26 7.65
C VAL A 52 -1.26 -2.89 7.02
N MET A 53 -2.49 -2.39 6.97
CA MET A 53 -2.80 -0.99 6.68
C MET A 53 -2.89 -0.22 7.99
N ARG A 54 -2.25 0.95 8.08
CA ARG A 54 -2.29 1.81 9.27
C ARG A 54 -2.86 3.21 8.97
N PRO A 55 -3.93 3.63 9.66
CA PRO A 55 -4.54 4.95 9.49
C PRO A 55 -3.71 6.04 10.18
N THR A 56 -2.62 6.47 9.55
CA THR A 56 -1.84 7.63 10.02
C THR A 56 -2.38 8.93 9.46
N PHE A 57 -2.09 10.07 10.11
CA PHE A 57 -2.48 11.38 9.59
C PHE A 57 -2.01 11.60 8.14
N ALA A 58 -0.76 11.24 7.83
CA ALA A 58 -0.22 11.34 6.48
C ALA A 58 -0.98 10.46 5.48
N ALA A 59 -1.33 9.22 5.85
CA ALA A 59 -2.14 8.34 5.00
C ALA A 59 -3.52 8.93 4.72
N ILE A 60 -4.18 9.53 5.72
CA ILE A 60 -5.50 10.16 5.54
C ILE A 60 -5.39 11.38 4.63
N MET A 61 -4.38 12.23 4.81
CA MET A 61 -4.12 13.38 3.93
C MET A 61 -3.85 12.96 2.49
N GLU A 62 -3.12 11.86 2.28
CA GLU A 62 -2.86 11.29 0.95
C GLU A 62 -4.18 10.84 0.28
N ILE A 63 -5.04 10.15 1.03
CA ILE A 63 -6.37 9.74 0.54
C ILE A 63 -7.21 10.96 0.17
N GLU A 64 -7.26 11.99 1.02
CA GLU A 64 -8.07 13.17 0.77
C GLU A 64 -7.60 13.97 -0.45
N ALA A 65 -6.28 14.06 -0.65
CA ALA A 65 -5.71 14.71 -1.83
C ALA A 65 -6.11 14.02 -3.14
N GLU A 66 -6.25 12.69 -3.13
CA GLU A 66 -6.49 11.88 -4.33
C GLU A 66 -7.96 11.56 -4.61
N LEU A 67 -8.78 11.41 -3.57
CA LEU A 67 -10.17 10.92 -3.65
C LEU A 67 -11.20 11.91 -3.09
N GLY A 68 -10.74 13.06 -2.57
CA GLY A 68 -11.55 13.99 -1.78
C GLY A 68 -11.76 13.51 -0.35
N GLY A 69 -12.52 14.28 0.43
CA GLY A 69 -12.66 14.06 1.87
C GLY A 69 -13.09 12.63 2.26
N VAL A 70 -12.56 12.13 3.39
CA VAL A 70 -12.77 10.73 3.82
C VAL A 70 -14.22 10.42 4.20
N VAL A 71 -14.98 11.41 4.68
CA VAL A 71 -16.41 11.21 5.03
C VAL A 71 -17.25 10.94 3.77
N PRO A 72 -17.17 11.76 2.70
CA PRO A 72 -17.75 11.41 1.40
C PRO A 72 -17.31 10.04 0.87
N LEU A 73 -16.01 9.71 0.98
CA LEU A 73 -15.46 8.43 0.52
C LEU A 73 -16.11 7.23 1.23
N ALA A 74 -16.20 7.27 2.56
CA ALA A 74 -16.82 6.22 3.35
C ALA A 74 -18.32 6.06 3.03
N ARG A 75 -19.03 7.16 2.77
CA ARG A 75 -20.44 7.12 2.34
C ARG A 75 -20.60 6.44 0.98
N ARG A 76 -19.72 6.72 0.01
CA ARG A 76 -19.68 6.01 -1.28
C ARG A 76 -19.41 4.52 -1.08
N ALA A 77 -18.44 4.18 -0.23
CA ALA A 77 -18.10 2.80 0.10
C ALA A 77 -19.27 2.01 0.71
N ALA A 78 -20.05 2.64 1.59
CA ALA A 78 -21.26 2.05 2.18
C ALA A 78 -22.36 1.78 1.14
N LYS A 79 -22.44 2.57 0.07
CA LYS A 79 -23.38 2.37 -1.05
C LYS A 79 -22.90 1.37 -2.11
N GLY A 80 -21.66 0.88 -1.99
CA GLY A 80 -21.03 0.04 -3.01
C GLY A 80 -20.51 0.82 -4.22
N GLU A 81 -20.46 2.16 -4.14
CA GLU A 81 -19.92 3.06 -5.16
C GLU A 81 -18.39 3.21 -4.99
N PHE A 82 -17.69 2.09 -4.86
CA PHE A 82 -16.27 2.05 -4.50
C PHE A 82 -15.48 1.29 -5.56
N GLY A 83 -14.74 2.03 -6.38
CA GLY A 83 -14.07 1.48 -7.55
C GLY A 83 -12.65 0.97 -7.25
N LEU A 84 -12.04 0.34 -8.26
CA LEU A 84 -10.66 -0.13 -8.18
C LEU A 84 -9.67 1.00 -7.83
N ARG A 85 -9.87 2.21 -8.38
CA ARG A 85 -9.02 3.37 -8.05
C ARG A 85 -9.12 3.72 -6.57
N ASP A 86 -10.33 3.76 -6.01
CA ASP A 86 -10.51 4.09 -4.60
C ASP A 86 -9.85 3.05 -3.69
N LEU A 87 -10.07 1.77 -3.98
CA LEU A 87 -9.43 0.66 -3.27
C LEU A 87 -7.91 0.76 -3.30
N THR A 88 -7.33 0.95 -4.49
CA THR A 88 -5.88 0.98 -4.68
C THR A 88 -5.24 2.17 -3.94
N VAL A 89 -5.86 3.35 -4.01
CA VAL A 89 -5.36 4.54 -3.30
C VAL A 89 -5.43 4.36 -1.78
N VAL A 90 -6.55 3.86 -1.25
CA VAL A 90 -6.68 3.65 0.21
C VAL A 90 -5.72 2.59 0.71
N ILE A 91 -5.56 1.48 -0.02
CA ILE A 91 -4.61 0.41 0.32
C ILE A 91 -3.19 0.97 0.32
N ARG A 92 -2.76 1.66 -0.74
CA ARG A 92 -1.43 2.25 -0.83
C ARG A 92 -1.15 3.18 0.34
N ALA A 93 -2.05 4.13 0.62
CA ALA A 93 -1.89 5.06 1.72
C ALA A 93 -1.82 4.33 3.08
N GLY A 94 -2.64 3.29 3.27
CA GLY A 94 -2.62 2.44 4.46
C GLY A 94 -1.29 1.69 4.63
N LEU A 95 -0.75 1.11 3.56
CA LEU A 95 0.55 0.43 3.55
C LEU A 95 1.68 1.42 3.84
N ASN A 96 1.68 2.60 3.21
CA ASN A 96 2.61 3.69 3.49
C ASN A 96 2.58 4.09 4.98
N GLY A 97 1.39 4.18 5.58
CA GLY A 97 1.23 4.44 7.01
C GLY A 97 1.85 3.36 7.90
N ALA A 98 1.97 2.13 7.41
CA ALA A 98 2.62 1.02 8.10
C ALA A 98 4.14 0.93 7.82
N GLY A 99 4.67 1.79 6.94
CA GLY A 99 6.08 1.82 6.54
C GLY A 99 6.37 1.16 5.19
N GLY A 100 5.35 0.86 4.39
CA GLY A 100 5.48 0.44 2.99
C GLY A 100 5.90 1.61 2.08
N ASP A 101 6.30 1.25 0.86
CA ASP A 101 6.76 2.17 -0.18
C ASP A 101 6.26 1.79 -1.58
N GLU A 102 5.23 0.94 -1.66
CA GLU A 102 4.67 0.44 -2.91
C GLU A 102 4.07 1.58 -3.76
N THR A 103 4.29 1.51 -5.07
CA THR A 103 3.66 2.45 -6.00
C THR A 103 2.17 2.12 -6.18
N LEU A 104 1.40 3.06 -6.74
CA LEU A 104 -0.01 2.81 -7.05
C LEU A 104 -0.18 1.65 -8.06
N GLU A 105 0.77 1.51 -8.99
CA GLU A 105 0.78 0.43 -9.98
C GLU A 105 1.07 -0.93 -9.32
N ASP A 106 2.04 -0.99 -8.41
CA ASP A 106 2.35 -2.21 -7.65
C ASP A 106 1.13 -2.68 -6.85
N VAL A 107 0.48 -1.77 -6.12
CA VAL A 107 -0.73 -2.08 -5.34
C VAL A 107 -1.88 -2.49 -6.26
N GLY A 108 -2.03 -1.85 -7.42
CA GLY A 108 -3.06 -2.21 -8.40
C GLY A 108 -2.91 -3.64 -8.90
N ALA A 109 -1.68 -4.07 -9.22
CA ALA A 109 -1.39 -5.44 -9.60
C ALA A 109 -1.71 -6.44 -8.47
N LEU A 110 -1.34 -6.11 -7.23
CA LEU A 110 -1.63 -6.94 -6.05
C LEU A 110 -3.13 -7.06 -5.78
N VAL A 111 -3.90 -6.00 -5.98
CA VAL A 111 -5.37 -6.01 -5.85
C VAL A 111 -6.01 -6.90 -6.92
N LEU A 112 -5.50 -6.85 -8.15
CA LEU A 112 -5.99 -7.73 -9.23
C LEU A 112 -5.69 -9.20 -8.95
N GLU A 113 -4.50 -9.51 -8.40
CA GLU A 113 -4.15 -10.87 -7.97
C GLU A 113 -5.01 -11.36 -6.81
N ALA A 114 -5.21 -10.52 -5.78
CA ALA A 114 -6.02 -10.86 -4.61
C ALA A 114 -7.53 -10.94 -4.94
N GLY A 115 -7.97 -10.22 -5.97
CA GLY A 115 -9.37 -10.05 -6.34
C GLY A 115 -10.05 -8.91 -5.59
N VAL A 116 -10.75 -8.05 -6.35
CA VAL A 116 -11.43 -6.83 -5.85
C VAL A 116 -12.36 -7.13 -4.67
N ALA A 117 -13.12 -8.23 -4.74
CA ALA A 117 -14.06 -8.60 -3.69
C ALA A 117 -13.35 -8.87 -2.34
N ASN A 118 -12.17 -9.49 -2.37
CA ASN A 118 -11.44 -9.90 -1.17
C ASN A 118 -10.79 -8.72 -0.45
N VAL A 119 -10.40 -7.66 -1.19
CA VAL A 119 -9.80 -6.46 -0.60
C VAL A 119 -10.83 -5.43 -0.14
N THR A 120 -12.08 -5.54 -0.59
CA THR A 120 -13.12 -4.53 -0.30
C THR A 120 -13.48 -4.45 1.18
N ALA A 121 -13.61 -5.59 1.87
CA ALA A 121 -13.95 -5.61 3.29
C ALA A 121 -12.84 -4.97 4.17
N PRO A 122 -11.56 -5.36 4.05
CA PRO A 122 -10.47 -4.69 4.77
C PRO A 122 -10.43 -3.17 4.57
N VAL A 123 -10.69 -2.69 3.35
CA VAL A 123 -10.69 -1.24 3.08
C VAL A 123 -11.87 -0.54 3.76
N ARG A 124 -13.04 -1.18 3.84
CA ARG A 124 -14.19 -0.66 4.61
C ARG A 124 -13.90 -0.60 6.10
N ASP A 125 -13.27 -1.63 6.65
CA ASP A 125 -12.86 -1.67 8.06
C ASP A 125 -11.87 -0.55 8.36
N PHE A 126 -10.91 -0.31 7.46
CA PHE A 126 -9.96 0.80 7.57
C PHE A 126 -10.67 2.16 7.61
N LEU A 127 -11.60 2.42 6.68
CA LEU A 127 -12.37 3.67 6.69
C LEU A 127 -13.25 3.80 7.94
N THR A 128 -13.76 2.70 8.47
CA THR A 128 -14.56 2.68 9.71
C THR A 128 -13.71 3.08 10.91
N ASN A 129 -12.48 2.57 11.03
CA ASN A 129 -11.54 2.97 12.08
C ASN A 129 -11.19 4.46 12.01
N VAL A 130 -11.03 5.02 10.81
CA VAL A 130 -10.77 6.46 10.62
C VAL A 130 -11.94 7.31 11.13
N LEU A 131 -13.18 6.89 10.87
CA LEU A 131 -14.38 7.63 11.28
C LEU A 131 -14.67 7.55 12.78
N ASN A 132 -14.40 6.41 13.40
CA ASN A 132 -14.72 6.16 14.81
C ASN A 132 -13.59 6.57 15.76
N GLY A 133 -12.41 6.89 15.22
CA GLY A 133 -11.20 7.11 16.00
C GLY A 133 -10.50 5.81 16.39
N LEU A 134 -9.24 5.93 16.79
CA LEU A 134 -8.33 4.78 17.04
C LEU A 134 -8.50 4.15 18.43
N SER A 135 -9.64 4.37 19.08
CA SER A 135 -9.91 3.89 20.43
C SER A 135 -10.24 2.40 20.36
N GLY A 136 -9.27 1.53 20.68
CA GLY A 136 -9.51 0.09 20.74
C GLY A 136 -10.54 -0.25 21.81
N THR A 137 -11.79 -0.45 21.41
CA THR A 137 -12.85 -1.04 22.23
C THR A 137 -12.92 -2.54 22.02
#